data_AF-A0A6G0TCI0-F1
#
_entry.id   AF-A0A6G0TCI0-F1
#
_cell.length_a   1.000
_cell.length_b   1.000
_cell.length_c   1.000
_cell.angle_alpha   90.00
_cell.angle_beta   90.00
_cell.angle_gamma   90.00
#
_symmetry.space_group_name_H-M   'P 1'
#
loop_
_entity.id
_entity.type
_entity.pdbx_description
1 polymer ?
#
loop_
_entity_poly.entity_id
_entity_poly.type
_entity_poly.pdbx_seq_one_letter_code
_entity_poly.pdbx_strand_id
1 'polypeptide(L)'
;MDLSPPRDPHGYSLHPDPVLLDFTTDGRAVTINGRDLDRGYRSQDDLIVRFRGSGGVCNVTFADHRRIVCTPSNPSVADLDAVPGVIVTIGDTFAYVVKRKTDDRSRGRNRGPSDNVVTGVKIVCLIAIAIACVAVYRTKAKHRVGATAAAAVAMSSHVQQQSQRRRRHHHRRQHEGDGRIS
;
A
#
# COMPACT_ATOMS: atom_id res chain seq x y z
N MET A 1 18.59 -40.74 1.36
CA MET A 1 19.37 -41.44 2.39
C MET A 1 19.53 -40.46 3.53
N ASP A 2 18.83 -40.69 4.64
CA ASP A 2 18.88 -39.85 5.83
C ASP A 2 19.86 -40.55 6.78
N LEU A 3 21.11 -40.08 6.80
CA LEU A 3 22.15 -40.69 7.63
C LEU A 3 21.92 -40.24 9.07
N SER A 4 21.76 -41.20 9.99
CA SER A 4 21.69 -40.88 11.41
C SER A 4 22.98 -40.17 11.83
N PRO A 5 22.88 -39.08 12.61
CA PRO A 5 24.06 -38.38 13.09
C PRO A 5 24.95 -39.33 13.92
N PRO A 6 26.28 -39.15 13.87
CA PRO A 6 27.19 -39.88 14.73
C PRO A 6 26.80 -39.71 16.20
N ARG A 7 26.80 -40.82 16.94
CA ARG A 7 26.60 -40.79 18.39
C ARG A 7 27.92 -40.46 19.08
N ASP A 8 27.84 -39.71 20.16
CA ASP A 8 28.98 -39.49 21.04
C ASP A 8 29.31 -40.76 21.85
N PRO A 9 30.44 -40.80 22.59
CA PRO A 9 30.82 -41.94 23.43
C PRO A 9 29.82 -42.28 24.54
N HIS A 10 28.89 -41.37 24.86
CA HIS A 10 27.85 -41.53 25.86
C HIS A 10 26.48 -41.90 25.25
N GLY A 11 26.42 -42.07 23.93
CA GLY A 11 25.21 -42.46 23.21
C GLY A 11 24.28 -41.31 22.84
N TYR A 12 24.67 -40.05 23.08
CA TYR A 12 23.90 -38.88 22.67
C TYR A 12 24.10 -38.60 21.19
N SER A 13 23.03 -38.14 20.54
CA SER A 13 23.05 -37.70 19.15
C SER A 13 22.56 -36.26 19.04
N LEU A 14 23.34 -35.43 18.36
CA LEU A 14 22.93 -34.07 18.03
C LEU A 14 22.10 -34.07 16.76
N HIS A 15 20.98 -33.37 16.81
CA HIS A 15 20.07 -33.19 15.68
C HIS A 15 20.02 -31.70 15.29
N PRO A 16 19.69 -31.39 14.03
CA PRO A 16 19.44 -30.01 13.62
C PRO A 16 18.29 -29.39 14.42
N ASP A 17 18.37 -28.08 14.64
CA ASP A 17 17.26 -27.33 15.23
C ASP A 17 16.00 -27.40 14.34
N PRO A 18 14.82 -27.58 14.92
CA PRO A 18 13.57 -27.64 14.17
C PRO A 18 13.28 -26.31 13.47
N VAL A 19 12.85 -26.37 12.21
CA VAL A 19 12.49 -25.19 11.42
C VAL A 19 10.99 -25.12 11.24
N LEU A 20 10.35 -24.12 11.85
CA LEU A 20 8.92 -23.87 11.74
C LEU A 20 8.63 -22.89 10.61
N LEU A 21 7.75 -23.26 9.68
CA LEU A 21 7.48 -22.47 8.47
C LEU A 21 6.17 -21.70 8.58
N ASP A 22 5.07 -22.43 8.66
CA ASP A 22 3.72 -21.88 8.70
C ASP A 22 2.76 -22.84 9.39
N PHE A 23 1.51 -22.44 9.57
CA PHE A 23 0.44 -23.36 9.93
C PHE A 23 -0.81 -23.18 9.07
N THR A 24 -1.56 -24.25 8.93
CA THR A 24 -2.89 -24.30 8.33
C THR A 24 -3.87 -24.89 9.33
N THR A 25 -5.17 -24.69 9.09
CA THR A 25 -6.24 -25.34 9.86
C THR A 25 -7.33 -25.79 8.91
N ASP A 26 -8.01 -26.87 9.28
CA ASP A 26 -9.21 -27.38 8.62
C ASP A 26 -10.49 -27.03 9.42
N GLY A 27 -10.37 -26.12 10.40
CA GLY A 27 -11.43 -25.74 11.34
C GLY A 27 -11.54 -26.65 12.56
N ARG A 28 -10.85 -27.80 12.60
CA ARG A 28 -10.88 -28.75 13.73
C ARG A 28 -9.49 -28.96 14.34
N ALA A 29 -8.48 -29.01 13.49
CA ALA A 29 -7.10 -29.21 13.85
C ALA A 29 -6.23 -28.09 13.28
N VAL A 30 -5.09 -27.87 13.92
CA VAL A 30 -4.01 -27.05 13.40
C VAL A 30 -2.90 -27.98 12.92
N THR A 31 -2.44 -27.75 11.70
CA THR A 31 -1.27 -28.40 11.12
C THR A 31 -0.16 -27.36 10.99
N ILE A 32 0.90 -27.51 11.78
CA ILE A 32 2.11 -26.70 11.72
C ILE A 32 3.07 -27.40 10.77
N ASN A 33 3.54 -26.71 9.74
CA ASN A 33 4.49 -27.23 8.76
C ASN A 33 5.92 -26.79 9.09
N GLY A 34 6.88 -27.65 8.80
CA GLY A 34 8.29 -27.39 9.09
C GLY A 34 9.25 -28.45 8.57
N ARG A 35 10.44 -28.49 9.18
CA ARG A 35 11.48 -29.49 8.98
C ARG A 35 12.10 -29.87 10.32
N ASP A 36 12.58 -31.11 10.42
CA ASP A 36 13.23 -31.64 11.63
C ASP A 36 12.31 -31.58 12.87
N LEU A 37 10.99 -31.74 12.68
CA LEU A 37 10.00 -31.62 13.75
C LEU A 37 9.77 -32.89 14.59
N ASP A 38 10.62 -33.92 14.43
CA ASP A 38 10.50 -35.20 15.14
C ASP A 38 11.82 -35.71 15.72
N ARG A 39 12.85 -34.86 15.79
CA ARG A 39 14.20 -35.25 16.20
C ARG A 39 14.65 -34.50 17.45
N GLY A 40 15.32 -35.23 18.36
CA GLY A 40 15.97 -34.63 19.52
C GLY A 40 15.07 -34.26 20.70
N TYR A 41 13.77 -34.59 20.64
CA TYR A 41 12.82 -34.35 21.74
C TYR A 41 11.65 -35.34 21.70
N ARG A 42 10.93 -35.47 22.83
CA ARG A 42 9.72 -36.30 22.93
C ARG A 42 8.50 -35.42 22.76
N SER A 43 7.75 -35.62 21.68
CA SER A 43 6.57 -34.81 21.33
C SER A 43 5.44 -34.81 22.38
N GLN A 44 5.43 -35.77 23.31
CA GLN A 44 4.45 -35.84 24.40
C GLN A 44 4.84 -35.03 25.64
N ASP A 45 6.15 -34.90 25.89
CA ASP A 45 6.68 -34.35 27.14
C ASP A 45 7.31 -32.96 26.93
N ASP A 46 7.96 -32.77 25.79
CA ASP A 46 8.82 -31.61 25.53
C ASP A 46 8.16 -30.59 24.57
N LEU A 47 7.05 -30.94 23.92
CA LEU A 47 6.41 -30.12 22.90
C LEU A 47 5.10 -29.53 23.41
N ILE A 48 5.01 -28.20 23.42
CA ILE A 48 3.83 -27.46 23.83
C ILE A 48 3.41 -26.51 22.72
N VAL A 49 2.14 -26.57 22.33
CA VAL A 49 1.55 -25.68 21.32
C VAL A 49 0.45 -24.84 21.93
N ARG A 50 0.51 -23.52 21.73
CA ARG A 50 -0.46 -22.55 22.27
C ARG A 50 -0.95 -21.59 21.21
N PHE A 51 -2.21 -21.18 21.30
CA PHE A 51 -2.78 -20.15 20.44
C PHE A 51 -2.33 -18.76 20.90
N ARG A 52 -1.79 -17.98 19.96
CA ARG A 52 -1.39 -16.60 20.23
C ARG A 52 -2.64 -15.74 20.45
N GLY A 53 -2.64 -14.95 21.53
CA GLY A 53 -3.73 -14.02 21.86
C GLY A 53 -4.68 -14.58 22.92
N SER A 54 -5.20 -15.79 22.72
CA SER A 54 -6.08 -16.44 23.71
C SER A 54 -5.30 -17.21 24.79
N GLY A 55 -4.06 -17.64 24.49
CA GLY A 55 -3.24 -18.45 25.40
C GLY A 55 -3.71 -19.90 25.55
N GLY A 56 -4.78 -20.29 24.85
CA GLY A 56 -5.33 -21.64 24.85
C GLY A 56 -4.33 -22.68 24.35
N VAL A 57 -4.41 -23.89 24.89
CA VAL A 57 -3.49 -24.99 24.58
C VAL A 57 -4.05 -25.84 23.43
N CYS A 58 -3.15 -26.38 22.62
CA CYS A 58 -3.44 -27.31 21.54
C CYS A 58 -2.75 -28.65 21.86
N ASN A 59 -3.55 -29.70 22.04
CA ASN A 59 -3.05 -31.05 22.32
C ASN A 59 -2.46 -31.64 21.05
N VAL A 60 -1.16 -31.95 21.07
CA VAL A 60 -0.48 -32.58 19.93
C VAL A 60 -0.98 -34.00 19.77
N THR A 61 -1.55 -34.31 18.61
CA THR A 61 -2.08 -35.63 18.28
C THR A 61 -1.13 -36.41 17.37
N PHE A 62 -0.28 -35.70 16.62
CA PHE A 62 0.66 -36.30 15.70
C PHE A 62 1.84 -35.36 15.45
N ALA A 63 3.05 -35.89 15.37
CA ALA A 63 4.24 -35.17 14.94
C ALA A 63 5.10 -36.10 14.06
N ASP A 64 5.49 -35.60 12.90
CA ASP A 64 6.49 -36.23 12.03
C ASP A 64 7.54 -35.18 11.63
N HIS A 65 8.54 -35.61 10.86
CA HIS A 65 9.63 -34.78 10.40
C HIS A 65 9.24 -33.45 9.74
N ARG A 66 8.04 -33.34 9.17
CA ARG A 66 7.59 -32.19 8.38
C ARG A 66 6.39 -31.47 8.96
N ARG A 67 5.65 -32.08 9.88
CA ARG A 67 4.43 -31.48 10.43
C ARG A 67 4.12 -31.90 11.86
N ILE A 68 3.52 -30.98 12.58
CA ILE A 68 2.90 -31.21 13.89
C ILE A 68 1.40 -30.93 13.72
N VAL A 69 0.57 -31.90 14.08
CA VAL A 69 -0.88 -31.78 14.11
C VAL A 69 -1.33 -31.73 15.55
N CYS A 70 -2.16 -30.75 15.87
CA CYS A 70 -2.73 -30.60 17.20
C CYS A 70 -4.21 -30.21 17.12
N THR A 71 -4.96 -30.58 18.14
CA THR A 71 -6.37 -30.21 18.31
C THR A 71 -6.53 -29.32 19.54
N PRO A 72 -7.37 -28.28 19.51
CA PRO A 72 -7.64 -27.45 20.68
C PRO A 72 -8.02 -28.30 21.90
N SER A 73 -7.40 -28.06 23.05
CA SER A 73 -7.77 -28.76 24.29
C SER A 73 -9.18 -28.38 24.74
N ASN A 74 -9.63 -27.18 24.39
CA ASN A 74 -10.99 -26.72 24.59
C ASN A 74 -11.67 -26.47 23.22
N PRO A 75 -12.71 -27.22 22.86
CA PRO A 75 -13.41 -27.03 21.60
C PRO A 75 -14.18 -25.71 21.51
N SER A 76 -14.34 -24.98 22.62
CA SER A 76 -14.98 -23.65 22.63
C SER A 76 -14.05 -22.51 22.21
N VAL A 77 -12.78 -22.79 21.83
CA VAL A 77 -11.91 -21.78 21.20
C VAL A 77 -12.58 -21.32 19.92
N ALA A 78 -13.22 -20.15 20.03
CA ALA A 78 -13.99 -19.54 18.95
C ALA A 78 -13.08 -19.30 17.75
N ASP A 79 -13.47 -19.95 16.65
CA ASP A 79 -12.93 -19.82 15.31
C ASP A 79 -11.40 -20.03 15.18
N LEU A 80 -11.01 -21.29 14.94
CA LEU A 80 -9.62 -21.62 14.59
C LEU A 80 -9.15 -20.82 13.39
N ASP A 81 -10.03 -20.37 12.48
CA ASP A 81 -9.66 -19.56 11.32
C ASP A 81 -9.27 -18.13 11.67
N ALA A 82 -9.76 -17.60 12.78
CA ALA A 82 -9.41 -16.28 13.30
C ALA A 82 -8.07 -16.28 14.07
N VAL A 83 -7.48 -17.44 14.35
CA VAL A 83 -6.24 -17.52 15.12
C VAL A 83 -5.10 -16.81 14.38
N PRO A 84 -4.50 -15.75 14.97
CA PRO A 84 -3.49 -14.91 14.31
C PRO A 84 -2.10 -15.55 14.28
N GLY A 85 -1.86 -16.56 15.11
CA GLY A 85 -0.56 -17.20 15.29
C GLY A 85 -0.63 -18.37 16.26
N VAL A 86 0.33 -19.27 16.18
CA VAL A 86 0.58 -20.29 17.20
C VAL A 86 1.98 -20.13 17.77
N ILE A 87 2.14 -20.40 19.05
CA ILE A 87 3.41 -20.42 19.76
C ILE A 87 3.76 -21.88 19.95
N VAL A 88 4.90 -22.28 19.41
CA VAL A 88 5.44 -23.64 19.54
C VAL A 88 6.64 -23.54 20.46
N THR A 89 6.63 -24.33 21.53
CA THR A 89 7.72 -24.45 22.48
C THR A 89 8.23 -25.89 22.48
N ILE A 90 9.55 -26.05 22.37
CA ILE A 90 10.24 -27.35 22.39
C ILE A 90 11.29 -27.28 23.50
N GLY A 91 11.19 -28.17 24.48
CA GLY A 91 11.99 -28.09 25.70
C GLY A 91 11.70 -26.80 26.48
N ASP A 92 12.76 -26.17 26.97
CA ASP A 92 12.73 -24.97 27.82
C ASP A 92 13.21 -23.69 27.11
N THR A 93 13.98 -23.84 26.02
CA THR A 93 14.71 -22.75 25.38
C THR A 93 14.18 -22.39 23.99
N PHE A 94 13.62 -23.36 23.26
CA PHE A 94 13.13 -23.12 21.92
C PHE A 94 11.67 -22.69 21.95
N ALA A 95 11.40 -21.42 21.66
CA ALA A 95 10.03 -20.89 21.55
C ALA A 95 9.90 -20.01 20.31
N TYR A 96 8.96 -20.34 19.42
CA TYR A 96 8.77 -19.62 18.18
C TYR A 96 7.31 -19.32 17.89
N VAL A 97 7.08 -18.16 17.27
CA VAL A 97 5.74 -17.78 16.82
C VAL A 97 5.58 -18.13 15.35
N VAL A 98 4.73 -19.10 15.07
CA VAL A 98 4.41 -19.55 13.71
C VAL A 98 3.18 -18.80 13.21
N LYS A 99 3.27 -18.27 11.99
CA LYS A 99 2.19 -17.53 11.34
C LYS A 99 1.37 -18.45 10.44
N ARG A 100 0.11 -18.06 10.22
CA ARG A 100 -0.76 -18.79 9.31
C ARG A 100 -0.18 -18.71 7.90
N LYS A 101 -0.24 -19.82 7.17
CA LYS A 101 0.04 -19.83 5.74
C LYS A 101 -0.96 -18.90 5.05
N THR A 102 -0.46 -17.86 4.41
CA THR A 102 -1.31 -17.04 3.55
C THR A 102 -1.61 -17.86 2.32
N ASP A 103 -2.87 -18.21 2.09
CA ASP A 103 -3.28 -18.66 0.77
C ASP A 103 -2.88 -17.56 -0.23
N ASP A 104 -2.08 -17.90 -1.24
CA ASP A 104 -1.72 -16.95 -2.30
C ASP A 104 -2.96 -16.45 -3.06
N ARG A 105 -4.12 -17.12 -2.91
CA ARG A 105 -5.44 -16.61 -3.35
C ARG A 105 -5.92 -15.38 -2.57
N SER A 106 -5.37 -15.16 -1.38
CA SER A 106 -5.68 -14.05 -0.47
C SER A 106 -4.63 -12.93 -0.50
N ARG A 107 -3.56 -13.07 -1.30
CA ARG A 107 -2.60 -11.95 -1.54
C ARG A 107 -3.23 -10.73 -2.20
N GLY A 108 -4.48 -10.83 -2.68
CA GLY A 108 -5.29 -9.68 -3.09
C GLY A 108 -6.11 -9.01 -1.96
N ARG A 109 -5.97 -9.44 -0.70
CA ARG A 109 -6.88 -9.01 0.37
C ARG A 109 -6.16 -8.90 1.73
N ASN A 110 -5.48 -7.75 1.91
CA ASN A 110 -5.10 -7.10 3.18
C ASN A 110 -3.65 -7.23 3.68
N ARG A 111 -2.81 -6.24 3.31
CA ARG A 111 -2.17 -5.33 4.31
C ARG A 111 -1.71 -4.01 3.67
N GLY A 112 -2.65 -3.31 3.06
CA GLY A 112 -2.52 -1.95 2.55
C GLY A 112 -3.93 -1.38 2.37
N PRO A 113 -4.12 -0.05 2.27
CA PRO A 113 -5.39 0.50 1.82
C PRO A 113 -5.79 -0.26 0.55
N SER A 114 -7.02 -0.76 0.49
CA SER A 114 -7.44 -1.67 -0.58
C SER A 114 -7.03 -1.12 -1.94
N ASP A 115 -6.59 -1.97 -2.87
CA ASP A 115 -6.16 -1.51 -4.19
C ASP A 115 -7.27 -0.73 -4.90
N ASN A 116 -8.54 -0.96 -4.55
CA ASN A 116 -9.68 -0.15 -5.01
C ASN A 116 -9.67 1.29 -4.46
N VAL A 117 -9.25 1.49 -3.21
CA VAL A 117 -9.05 2.82 -2.60
C VAL A 117 -7.79 3.47 -3.16
N VAL A 118 -6.69 2.74 -3.33
CA VAL A 118 -5.46 3.28 -3.94
C VAL A 118 -5.72 3.64 -5.40
N THR A 119 -6.38 2.77 -6.16
CA THR A 119 -6.80 3.02 -7.55
C THR A 119 -7.80 4.17 -7.60
N GLY A 120 -8.77 4.23 -6.69
CA GLY A 120 -9.72 5.33 -6.57
C GLY A 120 -9.03 6.67 -6.30
N VAL A 121 -8.10 6.73 -5.34
CA VAL A 121 -7.30 7.93 -5.03
C VAL A 121 -6.43 8.33 -6.22
N LYS A 122 -5.82 7.37 -6.93
CA LYS A 122 -5.05 7.66 -8.15
C LYS A 122 -5.94 8.22 -9.25
N ILE A 123 -7.12 7.65 -9.48
CA ILE A 123 -8.10 8.13 -10.46
C ILE A 123 -8.56 9.55 -10.10
N VAL A 124 -8.93 9.80 -8.84
CA VAL A 124 -9.36 11.12 -8.36
C VAL A 124 -8.23 12.15 -8.50
N CYS A 125 -6.99 11.79 -8.15
CA CYS A 125 -5.82 12.66 -8.38
C CYS A 125 -5.60 12.95 -9.87
N LEU A 126 -5.69 11.95 -10.75
CA LEU A 126 -5.52 12.14 -12.20
C LEU A 126 -6.61 13.05 -12.77
N ILE A 127 -7.86 12.88 -12.35
CA ILE A 127 -8.97 13.75 -12.76
C ILE A 127 -8.75 15.18 -12.28
N ALA A 128 -8.34 15.37 -11.02
CA ALA A 128 -8.04 16.70 -10.48
C ALA A 128 -6.88 17.39 -11.22
N ILE A 129 -5.81 16.65 -11.52
CA ILE A 129 -4.67 17.15 -12.31
C ILE A 129 -5.14 17.52 -13.72
N ALA A 130 -5.94 16.67 -14.38
CA ALA A 130 -6.46 16.95 -15.71
C ALA A 130 -7.33 18.22 -15.74
N ILE A 131 -8.21 18.40 -14.74
CA ILE A 131 -9.05 19.62 -14.61
C ILE A 131 -8.16 20.85 -14.41
N ALA A 132 -7.15 20.77 -13.53
CA ALA A 132 -6.20 21.87 -13.31
C ALA A 132 -5.40 22.19 -14.59
N CYS A 133 -4.93 21.17 -15.32
CA CYS A 133 -4.27 21.35 -16.61
C CYS A 133 -5.20 22.03 -17.62
N VAL A 134 -6.45 21.57 -17.77
CA VAL A 134 -7.42 22.19 -18.68
C VAL A 134 -7.71 23.63 -18.28
N ALA A 135 -7.86 23.92 -16.99
CA ALA A 135 -8.06 25.28 -16.49
C ALA A 135 -6.86 26.18 -16.84
N VAL A 136 -5.62 25.72 -16.61
CA VAL A 136 -4.39 26.45 -16.96
C VAL A 136 -4.22 26.60 -18.47
N TYR A 137 -4.56 25.58 -19.26
CA TYR A 137 -4.55 25.68 -20.73
C TYR A 137 -5.59 26.69 -21.22
N ARG A 138 -6.79 26.72 -20.62
CA ARG A 138 -7.83 27.70 -20.95
C ARG A 138 -7.46 29.11 -20.49
N THR A 139 -6.76 29.29 -19.38
CA THR A 139 -6.24 30.60 -18.97
C THR A 139 -5.10 31.05 -19.89
N LYS A 140 -4.16 30.17 -20.26
CA LYS A 140 -3.12 30.46 -21.26
C LYS A 140 -3.70 30.77 -22.64
N ALA A 141 -4.79 30.11 -23.04
CA ALA A 141 -5.53 30.44 -24.27
C ALA A 141 -6.25 31.79 -24.15
N LYS A 142 -6.85 32.11 -23.00
CA LYS A 142 -7.43 33.44 -22.73
C LYS A 142 -6.37 34.55 -22.72
N HIS A 143 -5.15 34.28 -22.25
CA HIS A 143 -4.05 35.25 -22.30
C HIS A 143 -3.52 35.49 -23.71
N ARG A 144 -3.57 34.51 -24.62
CA ARG A 144 -3.23 34.75 -26.04
C ARG A 144 -4.30 35.51 -26.79
N VAL A 145 -5.59 35.26 -26.52
CA VAL A 145 -6.69 36.00 -27.16
C VAL A 145 -6.81 37.44 -26.61
N GLY A 146 -6.53 37.64 -25.31
CA GLY A 146 -6.52 38.97 -24.69
C GLY A 146 -5.38 39.87 -25.17
N ALA A 147 -4.20 39.31 -25.46
CA ALA A 147 -3.08 40.07 -26.02
C ALA A 147 -3.35 40.54 -27.45
N THR A 148 -4.02 39.72 -28.28
CA THR A 148 -4.44 40.12 -29.63
C THR A 148 -5.61 41.09 -29.64
N ALA A 149 -6.55 40.98 -28.69
CA ALA A 149 -7.65 41.94 -28.57
C ALA A 149 -7.18 43.30 -28.04
N ALA A 150 -6.25 43.33 -27.07
CA ALA A 150 -5.68 44.57 -26.56
C ALA A 150 -4.81 45.29 -27.61
N ALA A 151 -4.06 44.55 -28.44
CA ALA A 151 -3.28 45.13 -29.53
C ALA A 151 -4.18 45.74 -30.64
N ALA A 152 -5.31 45.10 -30.98
CA ALA A 152 -6.24 45.62 -31.97
C ALA A 152 -6.97 46.89 -31.48
N VAL A 153 -7.32 46.96 -30.20
CA VAL A 153 -7.98 48.16 -29.62
C VAL A 153 -6.99 49.32 -29.47
N ALA A 154 -5.71 49.05 -29.14
CA ALA A 154 -4.68 50.08 -29.04
C ALA A 154 -4.30 50.69 -30.42
N MET A 155 -4.36 49.91 -31.49
CA MET A 155 -4.14 50.45 -32.85
C MET A 155 -5.31 51.29 -33.35
N SER A 156 -6.56 50.96 -32.97
CA SER A 156 -7.73 51.74 -33.38
C SER A 156 -7.81 53.10 -32.66
N SER A 157 -7.38 53.20 -31.40
CA SER A 157 -7.38 54.46 -30.65
C SER A 157 -6.29 55.43 -31.12
N HIS A 158 -5.13 54.94 -31.56
CA HIS A 158 -4.03 55.79 -32.06
C HIS A 158 -4.35 56.43 -33.43
N VAL A 159 -5.05 55.72 -34.32
CA VAL A 159 -5.52 56.27 -35.61
C VAL A 159 -6.61 57.33 -35.40
N GLN A 160 -7.51 57.11 -34.44
CA GLN A 160 -8.60 58.03 -34.14
C GLN A 160 -8.11 59.33 -33.44
N GLN A 161 -7.06 59.24 -32.61
CA GLN A 161 -6.46 60.39 -31.95
C GLN A 161 -5.61 61.26 -32.90
N GLN A 162 -4.95 60.67 -33.90
CA GLN A 162 -4.26 61.44 -34.96
C GLN A 162 -5.25 62.18 -35.88
N SER A 163 -6.40 61.57 -36.20
CA SER A 163 -7.44 62.22 -37.02
C SER A 163 -8.08 63.44 -36.30
N GLN A 164 -8.32 63.34 -34.99
CA GLN A 164 -8.85 64.46 -34.21
C GLN A 164 -7.84 65.60 -34.00
N ARG A 165 -6.54 65.30 -33.85
CA ARG A 165 -5.49 66.35 -33.77
C ARG A 165 -5.34 67.12 -35.09
N ARG A 166 -5.48 66.46 -36.25
CA ARG A 166 -5.48 67.14 -37.55
C ARG A 166 -6.68 68.07 -37.73
N ARG A 167 -7.88 67.67 -37.28
CA ARG A 167 -9.08 68.54 -37.35
C ARG A 167 -9.00 69.76 -36.44
N ARG A 168 -8.41 69.64 -35.25
CA ARG A 168 -8.21 70.80 -34.33
C ARG A 168 -7.19 71.81 -34.84
N HIS A 169 -6.14 71.36 -35.53
CA HIS A 169 -5.19 72.30 -36.16
C HIS A 169 -5.79 73.07 -37.33
N HIS A 170 -6.75 72.48 -38.05
CA HIS A 170 -7.44 73.20 -39.13
C HIS A 170 -8.39 74.28 -38.62
N HIS A 171 -9.10 74.03 -37.51
CA HIS A 171 -10.00 75.04 -36.93
C HIS A 171 -9.25 76.20 -36.26
N ARG A 172 -8.09 75.96 -35.65
CA ARG A 172 -7.29 77.04 -35.05
C ARG A 172 -6.73 78.01 -36.09
N ARG A 173 -6.51 77.59 -37.34
CA ARG A 173 -6.09 78.48 -38.43
C ARG A 173 -7.23 79.35 -38.99
N GLN A 174 -8.49 79.04 -38.72
CA GLN A 174 -9.62 79.88 -39.17
C GLN A 174 -9.93 81.05 -38.23
N HIS A 175 -9.55 80.97 -36.95
CA HIS A 175 -9.76 82.08 -36.00
C HIS A 175 -8.60 83.07 -35.89
N GLU A 176 -7.47 82.81 -36.57
CA GLU A 176 -6.31 83.72 -36.59
C GLU A 176 -6.23 84.57 -37.89
N GLY A 177 -7.23 84.43 -38.78
CA GLY A 177 -7.32 85.15 -40.05
C GLY A 177 -8.28 86.35 -40.07
N ASP A 178 -9.06 86.57 -39.01
CA ASP A 178 -10.14 87.57 -38.98
C ASP A 178 -9.78 88.81 -38.13
N GLY A 179 -8.49 89.14 -38.14
CA GLY A 179 -7.90 90.25 -37.39
C GLY A 179 -6.90 91.04 -38.23
N ARG A 180 -7.26 91.39 -39.47
CA ARG A 180 -6.54 92.39 -40.28
C ARG A 180 -7.38 92.81 -41.48
N ILE A 181 -7.35 94.12 -41.77
CA ILE A 181 -7.94 94.85 -42.92
C ILE A 181 -9.37 95.32 -42.58
N SER A 182 -9.51 96.53 -42.00
CA SER A 182 -9.57 97.87 -42.65
C SER A 182 -10.92 98.15 -43.31
#